data_AF-A0A969L1C2-F1
#
_entry.id   AF-A0A969L1C2-F1
#
_cell.length_a   1.000
_cell.length_b   1.000
_cell.length_c   1.000
_cell.angle_alpha   90.00
_cell.angle_beta   90.00
_cell.angle_gamma   90.00
#
_symmetry.space_group_name_H-M   'P 1'
#
loop_
_entity.id
_entity.type
_entity.pdbx_description
1 polymer ?
#
loop_
_entity_poly.entity_id
_entity_poly.type
_entity_poly.pdbx_seq_one_letter_code
_entity_poly.pdbx_strand_id
1 'polypeptide(L)'
;MVETLHRGGASSRVKVVTAGPVTLQFYTYDYPGWQVTLNGQPLPHRPEPPFGLITIDLPAGEHLVQLRMGSTPPRTIGTIISGLALLSLLSLYLWPTISRRTR
;
A
#
# COMPACT_ATOMS: atom_id res chain seq x y z
N MET A 1 -10.66 1.90 -23.53
CA MET A 1 -11.02 0.62 -22.88
C MET A 1 -10.30 0.53 -21.55
N VAL A 2 -11.00 0.08 -20.50
CA VAL A 2 -10.44 -0.12 -19.16
C VAL A 2 -10.72 -1.56 -18.76
N GLU A 3 -9.68 -2.32 -18.45
CA GLU A 3 -9.78 -3.72 -18.04
C GLU A 3 -9.21 -3.88 -16.64
N THR A 4 -10.03 -4.35 -15.70
CA THR A 4 -9.58 -4.59 -14.33
C THR A 4 -8.92 -5.96 -14.26
N LEU A 5 -7.60 -5.99 -14.03
CA LEU A 5 -6.84 -7.23 -13.90
C LEU A 5 -6.93 -7.80 -12.48
N HIS A 6 -6.97 -6.94 -11.47
CA HIS A 6 -7.07 -7.34 -10.07
C HIS A 6 -7.61 -6.20 -9.22
N ARG A 7 -8.47 -6.53 -8.24
CA ARG A 7 -8.93 -5.61 -7.20
C ARG A 7 -8.94 -6.33 -5.85
N GLY A 8 -8.10 -5.88 -4.93
CA GLY A 8 -8.04 -6.31 -3.54
C GLY A 8 -8.13 -5.10 -2.59
N GLY A 9 -8.22 -5.35 -1.29
CA GLY A 9 -8.40 -4.27 -0.29
C GLY A 9 -7.23 -3.28 -0.19
N ALA A 10 -6.03 -3.69 -0.58
CA ALA A 10 -4.80 -2.88 -0.49
C ALA A 10 -4.08 -2.73 -1.84
N SER A 11 -4.65 -3.24 -2.93
CA SER A 11 -4.05 -3.14 -4.26
C SER A 11 -5.07 -3.25 -5.38
N SER A 12 -4.92 -2.46 -6.42
CA SER A 12 -5.69 -2.55 -7.66
C SER A 12 -4.76 -2.51 -8.86
N ARG A 13 -5.05 -3.30 -9.89
CA ARG A 13 -4.34 -3.29 -11.18
C ARG A 13 -5.33 -3.19 -12.32
N VAL A 14 -5.10 -2.24 -13.19
CA VAL A 14 -6.00 -1.93 -14.30
C VAL A 14 -5.17 -1.68 -15.55
N LYS A 15 -5.54 -2.34 -16.65
CA LYS A 15 -5.02 -2.01 -17.98
C LYS A 15 -5.93 -0.95 -18.61
N VAL A 16 -5.34 0.13 -19.08
CA VAL A 16 -6.05 1.24 -19.73
C VAL A 16 -5.52 1.40 -21.14
N VAL A 17 -6.41 1.40 -22.12
CA VAL A 17 -6.09 1.69 -23.52
C VAL A 17 -6.91 2.89 -23.95
N THR A 18 -6.26 3.99 -24.30
CA THR A 18 -6.92 5.24 -24.68
C THR A 18 -6.27 5.87 -25.90
N ALA A 19 -7.08 6.44 -26.80
CA ALA A 19 -6.60 7.13 -28.00
C ALA A 19 -6.15 8.58 -27.72
N GLY A 20 -6.51 9.12 -26.55
CA GLY A 20 -6.19 10.49 -26.13
C GLY A 20 -5.90 10.57 -24.63
N PRO A 21 -5.49 11.75 -24.14
CA PRO A 21 -5.35 11.99 -22.71
C PRO A 21 -6.66 11.72 -21.97
N VAL A 22 -6.59 11.00 -20.85
CA VAL A 22 -7.77 10.67 -20.04
C VAL A 22 -7.45 10.78 -18.57
N THR A 23 -8.44 11.20 -17.78
CA THR A 23 -8.38 11.15 -16.33
C THR A 23 -8.96 9.83 -15.85
N LEU A 24 -8.15 9.05 -15.13
CA LEU A 24 -8.58 7.81 -14.49
C LEU A 24 -8.78 8.05 -12.99
N GLN A 25 -10.00 7.81 -12.53
CA GLN A 25 -10.35 7.90 -11.12
C GLN A 25 -10.60 6.50 -10.55
N PHE A 26 -9.93 6.20 -9.45
CA PHE A 26 -10.18 5.00 -8.66
C PHE A 26 -11.27 5.29 -7.63
N TYR A 27 -12.19 4.34 -7.43
CA TYR A 27 -13.13 4.37 -6.30
C TYR A 27 -12.45 3.97 -4.98
N THR A 28 -11.32 4.62 -4.70
CA THR A 28 -10.50 4.46 -3.52
C THR A 28 -10.21 5.84 -2.96
N TYR A 29 -10.50 6.05 -1.68
CA TYR A 29 -10.20 7.30 -1.00
C TYR A 29 -8.69 7.52 -0.87
N ASP A 30 -8.26 8.75 -1.12
CA ASP A 30 -6.87 9.12 -0.92
C ASP A 30 -6.54 9.20 0.57
N TYR A 31 -5.59 8.38 0.97
CA TYR A 31 -5.09 8.24 2.33
C TYR A 31 -3.56 8.17 2.28
N PRO A 32 -2.87 8.72 3.31
CA PRO A 32 -1.41 8.68 3.35
C PRO A 32 -0.88 7.25 3.24
N GLY A 33 -0.05 7.00 2.22
CA GLY A 33 0.58 5.70 1.97
C GLY A 33 0.13 4.99 0.69
N TRP A 34 -0.93 5.47 0.01
CA TRP A 34 -1.22 5.02 -1.34
C TRP A 34 -0.11 5.43 -2.31
N GLN A 35 0.24 4.50 -3.20
CA GLN A 35 1.24 4.68 -4.24
C GLN A 35 0.60 4.27 -5.57
N VAL A 36 0.72 5.12 -6.57
CA VAL A 36 0.30 4.82 -7.95
C VAL A 36 1.54 4.65 -8.82
N THR A 37 1.53 3.61 -9.64
CA THR A 37 2.54 3.42 -10.68
C THR A 37 1.92 3.26 -12.06
N LEU A 38 2.61 3.81 -13.05
CA LEU A 38 2.32 3.69 -14.47
C LEU A 38 3.43 2.86 -15.11
N ASN A 39 3.11 1.67 -15.61
CA ASN A 39 4.08 0.75 -16.21
C ASN A 39 5.28 0.48 -15.28
N GLY A 40 5.03 0.43 -13.96
CA GLY A 40 6.05 0.20 -12.93
C GLY A 40 6.76 1.45 -12.43
N GLN A 41 6.60 2.61 -13.07
CA GLN A 41 7.20 3.87 -12.62
C GLN A 41 6.25 4.65 -11.70
N PRO A 42 6.73 5.31 -10.64
CA PRO A 42 5.90 6.15 -9.78
C PRO A 42 5.18 7.23 -10.59
N LEU A 43 3.87 7.34 -10.41
CA LEU A 43 3.05 8.38 -11.00
C LEU A 43 2.37 9.18 -9.87
N PRO A 44 2.50 10.51 -9.83
CA PRO A 44 1.79 11.32 -8.86
C PRO A 44 0.28 11.17 -9.04
N HIS A 45 -0.43 11.11 -7.93
CA HIS A 45 -1.89 11.12 -7.90
C HIS A 45 -2.39 12.30 -7.08
N ARG A 46 -3.66 12.65 -7.27
CA ARG A 46 -4.35 13.67 -6.49
C ARG A 46 -5.69 13.16 -5.96
N PRO A 47 -6.17 13.68 -4.83
CA PRO A 47 -7.55 13.53 -4.43
C PRO A 47 -8.43 14.44 -5.29
N GLU A 48 -9.47 13.89 -5.92
CA GLU A 48 -10.43 14.67 -6.71
C GLU A 48 -11.62 15.11 -5.85
N PRO A 49 -11.94 16.42 -5.77
CA PRO A 49 -13.13 16.91 -5.09
C PRO A 49 -14.43 16.40 -5.74
N PRO A 50 -15.55 16.34 -5.00
CA PRO A 50 -15.69 16.61 -3.56
C PRO A 50 -15.34 15.40 -2.68
N PHE A 51 -15.10 14.23 -3.28
CA PHE A 51 -15.05 12.95 -2.56
C PHE A 51 -13.65 12.53 -2.12
N GLY A 52 -12.59 13.19 -2.61
CA GLY A 52 -11.21 12.86 -2.26
C GLY A 52 -10.75 11.51 -2.82
N LEU A 53 -11.23 11.15 -4.00
CA LEU A 53 -10.91 9.88 -4.65
C LEU A 53 -9.59 9.99 -5.42
N ILE A 54 -8.78 8.92 -5.36
CA ILE A 54 -7.48 8.87 -6.04
C ILE A 54 -7.67 8.99 -7.54
N THR A 55 -7.06 10.01 -8.11
CA THR A 55 -7.20 10.37 -9.51
C THR A 55 -5.85 10.65 -10.14
N ILE A 56 -5.68 10.18 -11.38
CA ILE A 56 -4.48 10.34 -12.17
C ILE A 56 -4.83 10.76 -13.60
N ASP A 57 -3.91 11.46 -14.26
CA ASP A 57 -4.02 11.75 -15.68
C ASP A 57 -3.07 10.84 -16.47
N LEU A 58 -3.60 10.26 -17.53
CA LEU A 58 -2.90 9.31 -18.39
C LEU A 58 -2.77 9.89 -19.80
N PRO A 59 -1.59 9.78 -20.44
CA PRO A 59 -1.46 10.11 -21.86
C PRO A 59 -2.15 9.06 -22.73
N ALA A 60 -2.29 9.35 -24.03
CA ALA A 60 -2.72 8.36 -25.01
C ALA A 60 -1.80 7.12 -24.99
N GLY A 61 -2.34 5.95 -25.31
CA GLY A 61 -1.62 4.69 -25.40
C GLY A 61 -2.18 3.58 -24.51
N GLU A 62 -1.39 2.51 -24.40
CA GLU A 62 -1.66 1.37 -23.51
C GLU A 62 -0.82 1.49 -22.24
N HIS A 63 -1.50 1.43 -21.10
CA HIS A 63 -0.89 1.64 -19.80
C HIS A 63 -1.36 0.58 -18.80
N LEU A 64 -0.42 0.05 -18.03
CA LEU A 64 -0.70 -0.72 -16.83
C LEU A 64 -0.62 0.21 -15.62
N VAL A 65 -1.76 0.48 -15.01
CA VAL A 65 -1.83 1.28 -13.79
C VAL A 65 -1.96 0.34 -12.59
N GLN A 66 -1.08 0.53 -11.61
CA GLN A 66 -1.14 -0.19 -10.34
C GLN A 66 -1.28 0.79 -9.18
N LEU A 67 -2.30 0.57 -8.37
CA LEU A 67 -2.51 1.22 -7.09
C LEU A 67 -2.13 0.24 -6.00
N ARG A 68 -1.29 0.65 -5.03
CA ARG A 68 -0.89 -0.20 -3.90
C ARG A 68 -0.76 0.62 -2.62
N MET A 69 -1.23 0.06 -1.51
CA MET A 69 -1.00 0.62 -0.18
C MET A 69 0.41 0.24 0.29
N GLY A 70 1.26 1.25 0.50
CA GLY A 70 2.60 1.11 1.06
C GLY A 70 2.60 0.93 2.58
N SER A 71 3.79 0.82 3.17
CA SER A 71 3.95 0.98 4.62
C SER A 71 3.82 2.45 5.00
N THR A 72 3.14 2.70 6.12
CA THR A 72 3.05 4.05 6.70
C THR A 72 4.00 4.14 7.90
N PRO A 73 4.60 5.32 8.19
CA PRO A 73 5.48 5.47 9.35
C PRO A 73 4.85 4.98 10.67
N PRO A 74 3.56 5.28 10.97
CA PRO A 74 2.92 4.75 12.18
C PRO A 74 2.83 3.22 12.20
N ARG A 75 2.53 2.58 11.06
CA ARG A 75 2.47 1.11 10.97
C ARG A 75 3.84 0.49 11.22
N THR A 76 4.90 1.08 10.65
CA THR A 76 6.27 0.62 10.85
C THR A 76 6.69 0.74 12.31
N ILE A 77 6.47 1.91 12.94
CA ILE A 77 6.81 2.15 14.35
C ILE A 77 6.04 1.19 15.27
N GLY A 78 4.73 1.05 15.06
CA GLY A 78 3.90 0.14 15.85
C GLY A 78 4.36 -1.32 15.74
N THR A 79 4.80 -1.73 14.55
CA THR A 79 5.35 -3.08 14.32
C THR A 79 6.66 -3.28 15.08
N ILE A 80 7.55 -2.28 15.09
CA ILE A 80 8.81 -2.32 15.85
C ILE A 80 8.54 -2.43 17.34
N ILE A 81 7.67 -1.57 17.89
CA ILE A 81 7.32 -1.56 19.32
C ILE A 81 6.73 -2.92 19.73
N SER A 82 5.81 -3.47 18.93
CA SER A 82 5.19 -4.76 19.20
C SER A 82 6.23 -5.90 19.18
N GLY A 83 7.17 -5.86 18.23
CA GLY A 83 8.28 -6.82 18.15
C GLY A 83 9.19 -6.75 19.39
N LEU A 84 9.57 -5.55 19.82
CA LEU A 84 10.37 -5.35 21.03
C LEU A 84 9.64 -5.87 22.28
N ALA A 85 8.36 -5.55 22.43
CA ALA A 85 7.56 -6.03 23.55
C ALA A 85 7.47 -7.56 23.59
N LEU A 86 7.25 -8.20 22.43
CA LEU A 86 7.21 -9.66 22.32
C LEU A 86 8.56 -10.30 22.70
N LEU A 87 9.67 -9.73 22.24
CA LEU A 87 11.02 -10.19 22.60
C LEU A 87 11.30 -10.06 24.10
N SER A 88 10.85 -8.96 24.72
CA SER A 88 10.97 -8.77 26.17
C SER A 88 10.16 -9.80 26.95
N LEU A 89 8.94 -10.09 26.53
CA LEU A 89 8.09 -11.12 27.15
C LEU A 89 8.68 -12.52 27.00
N LEU A 90 9.18 -12.87 25.82
CA LEU A 90 9.85 -14.16 25.57
C LEU A 90 11.11 -14.31 26.41
N SER A 91 11.92 -13.25 26.53
CA SER A 91 13.12 -13.24 27.36
C SER A 91 12.77 -13.48 28.83
N LEU A 92 11.76 -12.78 29.35
CA LEU A 92 11.29 -12.95 30.73
C LEU A 92 10.73 -14.35 30.99
N TYR A 93 10.00 -14.92 30.03
CA TYR A 93 9.44 -16.26 30.12
C TYR A 93 10.52 -17.36 30.10
N LEU A 94 11.53 -17.22 29.22
CA LEU A 94 12.57 -18.24 29.04
C LEU A 94 13.66 -18.17 30.12
N TRP A 95 13.92 -16.99 30.69
CA TRP A 95 14.92 -16.77 31.74
C TRP A 95 14.84 -17.73 32.95
N PRO A 96 13.68 -17.94 33.60
CA PRO A 96 13.55 -18.89 34.69
C PRO A 96 13.61 -20.36 34.25
N THR A 97 13.23 -20.69 33.01
CA THR A 97 13.28 -22.07 32.51
C THR A 97 14.70 -22.53 32.19
N ILE A 98 15.55 -21.62 31.71
CA ILE A 98 16.97 -21.89 31.45
C ILE A 98 17.77 -21.94 32.74
N SER A 99 17.52 -21.02 33.68
CA SER A 99 18.25 -20.98 34.95
C SER A 99 17.93 -22.14 35.90
N ARG A 100 16.80 -22.83 35.72
CA ARG A 100 16.44 -24.05 36.45
C ARG A 100 17.06 -25.34 35.91
N ARG A 101 17.60 -25.33 34.69
CA ARG A 101 18.16 -26.53 34.02
C ARG A 101 19.67 -26.69 34.24
N THR A 102 20.34 -25.64 34.72
CA THR A 102 21.78 -25.59 35.01
C THR A 102 22.12 -25.66 36.50
N ARG A 103 21.13 -25.89 37.37
CA ARG A 103 21.30 -26.21 38.80
C ARG A 103 20.86 -27.65 39.04
#